data_AF-A0A8T6LBH4-F1
#
_entry.id   AF-A0A8T6LBH4-F1
#
_cell.length_a   1.000
_cell.length_b   1.000
_cell.length_c   1.000
_cell.angle_alpha   90.00
_cell.angle_beta   90.00
_cell.angle_gamma   90.00
#
_symmetry.space_group_name_H-M   'P 1'
#
loop_
_entity.id
_entity.type
_entity.pdbx_description
1 polymer ?
#
loop_
_entity_poly.entity_id
_entity_poly.type
_entity_poly.pdbx_seq_one_letter_code
_entity_poly.pdbx_strand_id
1 'polypeptide(L)'
;PSRYLPVDERLAEHAHRRDEEGDSIRTGWLLDAWQKAREDAEQSDRGFVLALDEVQHVKGWSTIVKGQWDRDRWTGCPLRVIVAGSAPWTMLTGLNESLAGRFMPVEARHWSFSEMSAAFDFSVDQYLFFGGYPGTASAVENVEAWRKGVLGTIVAPAIERDIIALTRVDKPPLMRRLMALAARYSGQMLSYNKMRGQMQDAGFLYC
;
A
#
# COMPACT_ATOMS: atom_id res chain seq x y z
N PRO A 1 -1.91 25.83 -6.76
CA PRO A 1 -1.85 24.76 -7.80
C PRO A 1 -1.25 23.48 -7.20
N SER A 2 -1.94 22.35 -7.35
CA SER A 2 -1.49 21.03 -6.89
C SER A 2 -1.67 20.02 -8.02
N ARG A 3 -0.75 19.06 -8.15
CA ARG A 3 -0.87 17.96 -9.12
C ARG A 3 -0.82 16.63 -8.36
N TYR A 4 -1.87 15.83 -8.54
CA TYR A 4 -1.95 14.45 -8.07
C TYR A 4 -1.52 13.53 -9.20
N LEU A 5 -0.59 12.61 -8.94
CA LEU A 5 -0.09 11.66 -9.93
C LEU A 5 -0.12 10.25 -9.32
N PRO A 6 -1.18 9.46 -9.60
CA PRO A 6 -1.21 8.06 -9.20
C PRO A 6 -0.17 7.29 -10.02
N VAL A 7 0.66 6.49 -9.34
CA VAL A 7 1.64 5.62 -9.98
C VAL A 7 0.96 4.61 -10.92
N ASP A 8 -0.24 4.12 -10.57
CA ASP A 8 -0.91 3.01 -11.29
C ASP A 8 -1.58 3.39 -12.63
N GLU A 9 -2.14 4.59 -12.80
CA GLU A 9 -2.97 4.91 -14.00
C GLU A 9 -2.19 4.97 -15.32
N ARG A 10 -0.86 5.19 -15.29
CA ARG A 10 0.00 5.12 -16.48
C ARG A 10 0.81 3.82 -16.60
N LEU A 11 0.87 3.03 -15.53
CA LEU A 11 1.63 1.77 -15.50
C LEU A 11 0.79 0.56 -15.95
N ALA A 12 -0.54 0.66 -15.95
CA ALA A 12 -1.45 -0.39 -16.44
C ALA A 12 -1.15 -0.82 -17.90
N GLU A 13 -0.65 0.08 -18.75
CA GLU A 13 -0.27 -0.24 -20.13
C GLU A 13 1.04 -1.07 -20.24
N HIS A 14 1.85 -1.13 -19.17
CA HIS A 14 3.23 -1.64 -19.22
C HIS A 14 3.51 -2.81 -18.25
N ALA A 15 2.52 -3.25 -17.47
CA ALA A 15 2.63 -4.24 -16.39
C ALA A 15 2.95 -5.70 -16.82
N HIS A 16 3.34 -5.94 -18.07
CA HIS A 16 3.69 -7.26 -18.61
C HIS A 16 5.12 -7.38 -19.17
N ARG A 17 5.99 -6.38 -18.97
CA ARG A 17 7.40 -6.46 -19.40
C ARG A 17 8.33 -6.91 -18.27
N ARG A 18 9.45 -7.53 -18.64
CA ARG A 18 10.45 -8.13 -17.75
C ARG A 18 10.86 -7.14 -16.65
N ASP A 19 11.01 -7.66 -15.43
CA ASP A 19 11.16 -6.89 -14.19
C ASP A 19 12.20 -5.75 -14.26
N GLU A 20 13.34 -5.94 -14.93
CA GLU A 20 14.39 -4.92 -15.07
C GLU A 20 13.99 -3.74 -15.97
N GLU A 21 13.21 -3.99 -17.03
CA GLU A 21 12.72 -2.96 -17.94
C GLU A 21 11.59 -2.15 -17.27
N GLY A 22 10.73 -2.83 -16.51
CA GLY A 22 9.69 -2.19 -15.70
C GLY A 22 10.24 -1.27 -14.60
N ASP A 23 11.30 -1.69 -13.91
CA ASP A 23 11.95 -0.89 -12.87
C ASP A 23 12.60 0.39 -13.42
N SER A 24 13.25 0.29 -14.59
CA SER A 24 13.85 1.44 -15.28
C SER A 24 12.79 2.48 -15.67
N ILE A 25 11.65 2.03 -16.23
CA ILE A 25 10.53 2.89 -16.60
C ILE A 25 9.95 3.60 -15.38
N ARG A 26 9.74 2.89 -14.27
CA ARG A 26 9.20 3.45 -13.02
C ARG A 26 10.14 4.49 -12.39
N THR A 27 11.44 4.24 -12.44
CA THR A 27 12.46 5.17 -11.97
C THR A 27 12.48 6.45 -12.83
N GLY A 28 12.44 6.30 -14.16
CA GLY A 28 12.37 7.43 -15.09
C GLY A 28 11.12 8.26 -14.87
N TRP A 29 9.96 7.61 -14.68
CA TRP A 29 8.70 8.29 -14.37
C TRP A 29 8.81 9.18 -13.11
N LEU A 30 9.42 8.68 -12.03
CA LEU A 30 9.54 9.42 -10.77
C LEU A 30 10.39 10.69 -10.97
N LEU A 31 11.50 10.56 -11.71
CA LEU A 31 12.38 11.69 -12.04
C LEU A 31 11.68 12.73 -12.91
N ASP A 32 10.95 12.29 -13.94
CA ASP A 32 10.21 13.17 -14.85
C ASP A 32 9.09 13.91 -14.14
N ALA A 33 8.34 13.21 -13.28
CA ALA A 33 7.27 13.80 -12.47
C ALA A 33 7.83 14.87 -11.53
N TRP A 34 8.98 14.58 -10.89
CA TRP A 34 9.66 15.53 -10.01
C TRP A 34 10.14 16.76 -10.78
N GLN A 35 10.80 16.56 -11.92
CA GLN A 35 11.34 17.66 -12.73
C GLN A 35 10.23 18.62 -13.19
N LYS A 36 9.10 18.08 -13.65
CA LYS A 36 7.93 18.91 -14.01
C LYS A 36 7.38 19.68 -12.82
N ALA A 37 7.28 19.04 -11.65
CA ALA A 37 6.80 19.71 -10.44
C ALA A 37 7.75 20.81 -9.96
N ARG A 38 9.07 20.64 -10.17
CA ARG A 38 10.08 21.66 -9.91
C ARG A 38 9.90 22.86 -10.83
N GLU A 39 9.74 22.64 -12.13
CA GLU A 39 9.47 23.69 -13.11
C GLU A 39 8.21 24.49 -12.74
N ASP A 40 7.13 23.78 -12.38
CA ASP A 40 5.87 24.40 -11.92
C ASP A 40 6.07 25.18 -10.59
N ALA A 41 6.97 24.74 -9.71
CA ALA A 41 7.29 25.42 -8.45
C ALA A 41 8.08 26.71 -8.66
N GLU A 42 9.06 26.72 -9.56
CA GLU A 42 9.89 27.87 -9.88
C GLU A 42 9.09 29.00 -10.55
N GLN A 43 8.01 28.65 -11.25
CA GLN A 43 7.09 29.62 -11.89
C GLN A 43 5.99 30.13 -10.96
N SER A 44 5.95 29.69 -9.69
CA SER A 44 4.86 29.98 -8.75
C SER A 44 5.38 30.64 -7.47
N ASP A 45 4.95 31.87 -7.21
CA ASP A 45 5.25 32.60 -5.95
C ASP A 45 4.72 31.87 -4.70
N ARG A 46 3.71 31.01 -4.86
CA ARG A 46 3.13 30.21 -3.75
C ARG A 46 3.81 28.84 -3.60
N GLY A 47 4.78 28.54 -4.45
CA GLY A 47 5.37 27.21 -4.59
C GLY A 47 4.42 26.19 -5.21
N PHE A 48 4.78 24.91 -5.09
CA PHE A 48 4.04 23.77 -5.63
C PHE A 48 4.01 22.58 -4.66
N VAL A 49 3.02 21.70 -4.81
CA VAL A 49 2.92 20.45 -4.05
C VAL A 49 2.94 19.27 -5.02
N LEU A 50 3.94 18.40 -4.87
CA LEU A 50 4.04 17.11 -5.53
C LEU A 50 3.53 16.02 -4.58
N ALA A 51 2.45 15.34 -4.95
CA ALA A 51 1.96 14.16 -4.25
C ALA A 51 2.31 12.90 -5.06
N LEU A 52 3.13 12.04 -4.47
CA LEU A 52 3.55 10.75 -5.02
C LEU A 52 2.78 9.65 -4.29
N ASP A 53 1.86 9.00 -4.98
CA ASP A 53 1.07 7.89 -4.42
C ASP A 53 1.64 6.54 -4.83
N GLU A 54 1.56 5.53 -3.96
CA GLU A 54 2.11 4.19 -4.16
C GLU A 54 3.58 4.15 -4.59
N VAL A 55 4.40 5.06 -4.04
CA VAL A 55 5.82 5.22 -4.44
C VAL A 55 6.65 3.95 -4.18
N GLN A 56 6.22 3.11 -3.24
CA GLN A 56 6.94 1.90 -2.86
C GLN A 56 7.04 0.86 -3.99
N HIS A 57 6.26 1.02 -5.07
CA HIS A 57 6.39 0.21 -6.28
C HIS A 57 7.60 0.61 -7.14
N VAL A 58 8.24 1.74 -6.87
CA VAL A 58 9.47 2.17 -7.53
C VAL A 58 10.68 1.69 -6.72
N LYS A 59 11.50 0.82 -7.31
CA LYS A 59 12.70 0.32 -6.66
C LYS A 59 13.69 1.45 -6.38
N GLY A 60 14.24 1.50 -5.16
CA GLY A 60 15.19 2.55 -4.77
C GLY A 60 14.57 3.96 -4.67
N TRP A 61 13.25 4.06 -4.62
CA TRP A 61 12.53 5.34 -4.57
C TRP A 61 13.06 6.28 -3.48
N SER A 62 13.40 5.76 -2.31
CA SER A 62 13.80 6.57 -1.16
C SER A 62 15.11 7.30 -1.41
N THR A 63 16.07 6.68 -2.11
CA THR A 63 17.32 7.32 -2.55
C THR A 63 17.05 8.43 -3.57
N ILE A 64 16.12 8.20 -4.51
CA ILE A 64 15.74 9.19 -5.52
C ILE A 64 15.09 10.40 -4.86
N VAL A 65 14.07 10.16 -4.02
CA VAL A 65 13.36 11.19 -3.26
C VAL A 65 14.33 11.99 -2.39
N LYS A 66 15.24 11.30 -1.68
CA LYS A 66 16.30 11.92 -0.87
C LYS A 66 17.15 12.87 -1.70
N GLY A 67 17.67 12.40 -2.84
CA GLY A 67 18.55 13.18 -3.70
C GLY A 67 17.86 14.41 -4.30
N GLN A 68 16.62 14.26 -4.77
CA GLN A 68 15.87 15.38 -5.32
C GLN A 68 15.45 16.38 -4.24
N TRP A 69 15.02 15.91 -3.06
CA TRP A 69 14.69 16.77 -1.92
C TRP A 69 15.89 17.60 -1.46
N ASP A 70 17.05 16.98 -1.25
CA ASP A 70 18.27 17.67 -0.81
C ASP A 70 18.67 18.75 -1.83
N ARG A 71 18.55 18.45 -3.13
CA ARG A 71 18.82 19.41 -4.21
C ARG A 71 17.89 20.60 -4.16
N ASP A 72 16.59 20.37 -3.99
CA ASP A 72 15.58 21.43 -3.98
C ASP A 72 15.70 22.32 -2.73
N ARG A 73 16.10 21.75 -1.59
CA ARG A 73 16.42 22.53 -0.38
C ARG A 73 17.68 23.38 -0.59
N TRP A 74 18.68 22.86 -1.29
CA TRP A 74 19.91 23.60 -1.59
C TRP A 74 19.65 24.79 -2.53
N THR A 75 18.81 24.61 -3.54
CA THR A 75 18.49 25.66 -4.53
C THR A 75 17.39 26.62 -4.08
N GLY A 76 16.77 26.38 -2.92
CA GLY A 76 15.65 27.18 -2.43
C GLY A 76 14.36 27.00 -3.23
N CYS A 77 14.22 25.89 -3.97
CA CYS A 77 13.03 25.60 -4.76
C CYS A 77 11.80 25.46 -3.83
N PRO A 78 10.70 26.21 -4.07
CA PRO A 78 9.51 26.20 -3.22
C PRO A 78 8.60 25.00 -3.47
N LEU A 79 9.18 23.82 -3.69
CA LEU A 79 8.47 22.56 -3.85
C LEU A 79 8.23 21.89 -2.49
N ARG A 80 7.00 21.44 -2.25
CA ARG A 80 6.61 20.57 -1.12
C ARG A 80 6.28 19.19 -1.66
N VAL A 81 6.64 18.15 -0.92
CA VAL A 81 6.49 16.77 -1.37
C VAL A 81 5.68 15.99 -0.34
N ILE A 82 4.67 15.28 -0.82
CA ILE A 82 3.89 14.29 -0.07
C ILE A 82 4.18 12.94 -0.70
N VAL A 83 4.51 11.96 0.14
CA VAL A 83 4.73 10.59 -0.27
C VAL A 83 3.71 9.71 0.44
N ALA A 84 2.93 8.98 -0.34
CA ALA A 84 1.92 8.04 0.12
C ALA A 84 2.23 6.63 -0.39
N GLY A 85 1.73 5.65 0.35
CA GLY A 85 1.90 4.24 0.03
C GLY A 85 1.06 3.37 0.97
N SER A 86 0.30 2.45 0.38
CA SER A 86 -0.59 1.56 1.12
C SER A 86 0.14 0.40 1.81
N ALA A 87 1.38 0.07 1.39
CA ALA A 87 2.21 -0.98 1.99
C ALA A 87 3.19 -0.40 3.03
N PRO A 88 2.83 -0.40 4.34
CA PRO A 88 3.56 0.38 5.34
C PRO A 88 4.97 -0.13 5.57
N TRP A 89 5.19 -1.43 5.45
CA TRP A 89 6.50 -2.05 5.69
C TRP A 89 7.52 -1.65 4.63
N THR A 90 7.16 -1.70 3.35
CA THR A 90 8.01 -1.29 2.23
C THR A 90 8.28 0.22 2.26
N MET A 91 7.31 0.99 2.73
CA MET A 91 7.50 2.41 3.02
C MET A 91 8.50 2.64 4.16
N LEU A 92 8.32 1.95 5.30
CA LEU A 92 9.15 2.09 6.49
C LEU A 92 10.61 1.68 6.27
N THR A 93 10.88 0.62 5.51
CA THR A 93 12.26 0.21 5.18
C THR A 93 12.96 1.30 4.36
N GLY A 94 12.31 1.80 3.30
CA GLY A 94 12.85 2.88 2.48
C GLY A 94 13.09 4.18 3.26
N LEU A 95 12.16 4.54 4.17
CA LEU A 95 12.24 5.74 4.99
C LEU A 95 13.40 5.68 6.01
N ASN A 96 13.55 4.56 6.71
CA ASN A 96 14.56 4.41 7.76
C ASN A 96 16.00 4.38 7.24
N GLU A 97 16.23 3.79 6.07
CA GLU A 97 17.59 3.69 5.50
C GLU A 97 18.07 4.99 4.87
N SER A 98 17.19 5.68 4.12
CA SER A 98 17.61 6.78 3.24
C SER A 98 17.09 8.16 3.63
N LEU A 99 15.97 8.25 4.38
CA LEU A 99 15.26 9.51 4.65
C LEU A 99 15.21 9.91 6.13
N ALA A 100 15.97 9.23 7.01
CA ALA A 100 16.01 9.54 8.44
C ALA A 100 16.14 11.05 8.72
N GLY A 101 15.19 11.59 9.50
CA GLY A 101 15.14 13.01 9.88
C GLY A 101 14.62 13.99 8.82
N ARG A 102 14.15 13.49 7.66
CA ARG A 102 13.69 14.33 6.52
C ARG A 102 12.23 14.12 6.14
N PHE A 103 11.45 13.47 6.99
CA PHE A 103 10.03 13.24 6.79
C PHE A 103 9.25 13.41 8.09
N MET A 104 7.95 13.64 7.95
CA MET A 104 6.97 13.60 9.04
C MET A 104 5.96 12.51 8.71
N PRO A 105 5.90 11.40 9.48
CA PRO A 105 4.93 10.35 9.22
C PRO A 105 3.53 10.83 9.58
N VAL A 106 2.57 10.52 8.70
CA VAL A 106 1.14 10.70 8.95
C VAL A 106 0.48 9.35 8.67
N GLU A 107 -0.04 8.72 9.73
CA GLU A 107 -0.73 7.43 9.61
C GLU A 107 -2.21 7.65 9.24
N ALA A 108 -2.60 7.21 8.06
CA ALA A 108 -4.02 7.11 7.68
C ALA A 108 -4.55 5.74 8.12
N ARG A 109 -5.26 5.71 9.25
CA ARG A 109 -5.90 4.48 9.77
C ARG A 109 -7.24 4.25 9.09
N HIS A 110 -7.82 3.08 9.36
CA HIS A 110 -9.24 2.85 9.15
C HIS A 110 -10.06 3.97 9.83
N TRP A 111 -11.22 4.27 9.25
CA TRP A 111 -12.09 5.30 9.76
C TRP A 111 -12.58 4.93 11.15
N SER A 112 -12.60 5.91 12.03
CA SER A 112 -13.16 5.80 13.36
C SER A 112 -14.67 5.54 13.29
N PHE A 113 -15.24 5.08 14.41
CA PHE A 113 -16.69 4.93 14.52
C PHE A 113 -17.43 6.23 14.19
N SER A 114 -16.94 7.37 14.68
CA SER A 114 -17.57 8.68 14.43
C SER A 114 -17.59 9.04 12.95
N GLU A 115 -16.51 8.76 12.21
CA GLU A 115 -16.44 8.99 10.77
C GLU A 115 -17.36 8.03 10.00
N MET A 116 -17.38 6.75 10.39
CA MET A 116 -18.25 5.75 9.77
C MET A 116 -19.73 6.04 10.03
N SER A 117 -20.06 6.46 11.25
CA SER A 117 -21.43 6.86 11.62
C SER A 117 -21.85 8.11 10.85
N ALA A 118 -20.99 9.13 10.77
CA ALA A 118 -21.31 10.37 10.08
C ALA A 118 -21.44 10.22 8.54
N ALA A 119 -20.72 9.29 7.94
CA ALA A 119 -20.68 9.14 6.48
C ALA A 119 -21.56 7.99 5.93
N PHE A 120 -21.78 6.94 6.73
CA PHE A 120 -22.46 5.72 6.29
C PHE A 120 -23.58 5.28 7.25
N ASP A 121 -23.93 6.10 8.25
CA ASP A 121 -24.97 5.81 9.25
C ASP A 121 -24.75 4.49 10.00
N PHE A 122 -23.49 4.08 10.18
CA PHE A 122 -23.16 2.86 10.92
C PHE A 122 -23.62 2.94 12.37
N SER A 123 -24.35 1.91 12.79
CA SER A 123 -24.57 1.61 14.20
C SER A 123 -23.29 1.07 14.86
N VAL A 124 -23.24 1.11 16.19
CA VAL A 124 -22.13 0.52 16.96
C VAL A 124 -21.96 -0.97 16.65
N ASP A 125 -23.06 -1.72 16.55
CA ASP A 125 -23.01 -3.15 16.25
C ASP A 125 -22.44 -3.44 14.86
N GLN A 126 -22.83 -2.65 13.86
CA GLN A 126 -22.26 -2.74 12.52
C GLN A 126 -20.77 -2.40 12.53
N TYR A 127 -20.35 -1.35 13.24
CA TYR A 127 -18.94 -0.99 13.32
C TYR A 127 -18.10 -2.06 14.03
N LEU A 128 -18.61 -2.65 15.11
CA LEU A 128 -17.94 -3.74 15.83
C LEU A 128 -17.79 -4.99 14.97
N PHE A 129 -18.78 -5.29 14.12
CA PHE A 129 -18.76 -6.48 13.28
C PHE A 129 -18.01 -6.30 11.95
N PHE A 130 -18.27 -5.20 11.23
CA PHE A 130 -17.75 -4.94 9.88
C PHE A 130 -16.47 -4.09 9.87
N GLY A 131 -16.15 -3.42 10.99
CA GLY A 131 -14.98 -2.55 11.11
C GLY A 131 -15.15 -1.18 10.43
N GLY A 132 -14.05 -0.43 10.39
CA GLY A 132 -13.98 0.94 9.87
C GLY A 132 -13.37 1.08 8.47
N TYR A 133 -13.45 0.05 7.63
CA TYR A 133 -12.95 0.16 6.25
C TYR A 133 -14.01 0.76 5.34
N PRO A 134 -13.82 2.01 4.83
CA PRO A 134 -14.84 2.69 4.05
C PRO A 134 -15.12 1.99 2.71
N GLY A 135 -14.13 1.33 2.11
CA GLY A 135 -14.26 0.70 0.79
C GLY A 135 -15.23 -0.50 0.73
N THR A 136 -15.59 -1.08 1.88
CA THR A 136 -16.60 -2.15 1.97
C THR A 136 -17.85 -1.73 2.73
N ALA A 137 -17.96 -0.45 3.12
CA ALA A 137 -19.07 0.06 3.92
C ALA A 137 -20.42 -0.08 3.20
N SER A 138 -20.46 0.06 1.88
CA SER A 138 -21.67 -0.11 1.07
C SER A 138 -22.13 -1.56 0.95
N ALA A 139 -21.29 -2.54 1.29
CA ALA A 139 -21.59 -3.96 1.14
C ALA A 139 -22.12 -4.61 2.44
N VAL A 140 -22.26 -3.86 3.54
CA VAL A 140 -22.59 -4.44 4.86
C VAL A 140 -23.98 -5.08 4.95
N GLU A 141 -24.90 -4.73 4.06
CA GLU A 141 -26.21 -5.39 3.96
C GLU A 141 -26.11 -6.84 3.47
N ASN A 142 -25.05 -7.16 2.74
CA ASN A 142 -24.77 -8.51 2.25
C ASN A 142 -23.41 -8.98 2.80
N VAL A 143 -23.46 -9.73 3.90
CA VAL A 143 -22.28 -10.25 4.60
C VAL A 143 -21.35 -11.04 3.67
N GLU A 144 -21.89 -11.79 2.70
CA GLU A 144 -21.07 -12.55 1.75
C GLU A 144 -20.32 -11.61 0.79
N ALA A 145 -21.01 -10.59 0.27
CA ALA A 145 -20.40 -9.57 -0.59
C ALA A 145 -19.34 -8.75 0.17
N TRP A 146 -19.65 -8.32 1.40
CA TRP A 146 -18.68 -7.65 2.27
C TRP A 146 -17.45 -8.53 2.53
N ARG A 147 -17.66 -9.81 2.89
CA ARG A 147 -16.57 -10.76 3.16
C ARG A 147 -15.69 -10.94 1.93
N LYS A 148 -16.29 -11.13 0.76
CA LYS A 148 -15.56 -11.25 -0.51
C LYS A 148 -14.78 -9.97 -0.81
N GLY A 149 -15.39 -8.81 -0.56
CA GLY A 149 -14.75 -7.50 -0.68
C GLY A 149 -13.52 -7.38 0.22
N VAL A 150 -13.65 -7.60 1.53
CA VAL A 150 -12.54 -7.53 2.50
C VAL A 150 -11.42 -8.50 2.13
N LEU A 151 -11.76 -9.76 1.82
CA LEU A 151 -10.77 -10.76 1.47
C LEU A 151 -10.03 -10.40 0.17
N GLY A 152 -10.74 -9.90 -0.84
CA GLY A 152 -10.15 -9.59 -2.14
C GLY A 152 -9.39 -8.26 -2.21
N THR A 153 -9.83 -7.25 -1.45
CA THR A 153 -9.29 -5.87 -1.57
C THR A 153 -8.28 -5.52 -0.48
N ILE A 154 -8.33 -6.19 0.67
CA ILE A 154 -7.43 -5.88 1.81
C ILE A 154 -6.52 -7.08 2.07
N VAL A 155 -7.11 -8.26 2.32
CA VAL A 155 -6.35 -9.42 2.83
C VAL A 155 -5.47 -10.03 1.74
N ALA A 156 -6.02 -10.29 0.56
CA ALA A 156 -5.26 -10.91 -0.52
C ALA A 156 -4.08 -10.02 -0.99
N PRO A 157 -4.24 -8.71 -1.23
CA PRO A 157 -3.11 -7.85 -1.59
C PRO A 157 -2.01 -7.82 -0.50
N ALA A 158 -2.39 -7.70 0.77
CA ALA A 158 -1.42 -7.70 1.88
C ALA A 158 -0.60 -9.00 1.94
N ILE A 159 -1.24 -10.15 1.72
CA ILE A 159 -0.55 -11.45 1.76
C ILE A 159 0.25 -11.71 0.48
N GLU A 160 -0.32 -11.42 -0.67
CA GLU A 160 0.22 -11.84 -1.97
C GLU A 160 1.22 -10.83 -2.55
N ARG A 161 1.10 -9.54 -2.22
CA ARG A 161 2.01 -8.50 -2.71
C ARG A 161 2.94 -8.04 -1.61
N ASP A 162 2.41 -7.57 -0.49
CA ASP A 162 3.24 -6.87 0.50
C ASP A 162 4.20 -7.83 1.22
N ILE A 163 3.71 -8.98 1.71
CA ILE A 163 4.59 -9.95 2.40
C ILE A 163 5.66 -10.51 1.44
N ILE A 164 5.29 -10.79 0.18
CA ILE A 164 6.24 -11.32 -0.81
C ILE A 164 7.26 -10.25 -1.23
N ALA A 165 6.88 -8.97 -1.24
CA ALA A 165 7.81 -7.88 -1.51
C ALA A 165 8.85 -7.70 -0.38
N LEU A 166 8.51 -8.06 0.86
CA LEU A 166 9.42 -7.93 2.00
C LEU A 166 10.44 -9.06 2.10
N THR A 167 10.05 -10.28 1.73
CA THR A 167 10.92 -11.44 1.86
C THR A 167 10.68 -12.42 0.74
N ARG A 168 11.75 -13.12 0.35
CA ARG A 168 11.63 -14.24 -0.58
C ARG A 168 10.77 -15.34 0.03
N VAL A 169 9.67 -15.66 -0.64
CA VAL A 169 8.77 -16.78 -0.29
C VAL A 169 8.84 -17.83 -1.38
N ASP A 170 9.46 -18.97 -1.10
CA ASP A 170 9.64 -20.02 -2.12
C ASP A 170 8.34 -20.76 -2.49
N LYS A 171 7.36 -20.80 -1.58
CA LYS A 171 6.06 -21.48 -1.79
C LYS A 171 4.87 -20.58 -1.41
N PRO A 172 4.53 -19.55 -2.22
CA PRO A 172 3.43 -18.63 -1.93
C PRO A 172 2.06 -19.31 -1.68
N PRO A 173 1.68 -20.39 -2.40
CA PRO A 173 0.43 -21.09 -2.10
C PRO A 173 0.40 -21.72 -0.70
N LEU A 174 1.54 -22.21 -0.20
CA LEU A 174 1.64 -22.80 1.14
C LEU A 174 1.51 -21.72 2.22
N MET A 175 2.11 -20.55 2.00
CA MET A 175 1.97 -19.40 2.90
C MET A 175 0.49 -18.97 3.04
N ARG A 176 -0.24 -18.87 1.92
CA ARG A 176 -1.69 -18.55 1.94
C ARG A 176 -2.48 -19.55 2.78
N ARG A 177 -2.19 -20.85 2.61
CA ARG A 177 -2.82 -21.92 3.41
C ARG A 177 -2.49 -21.80 4.89
N LEU A 178 -1.22 -21.52 5.21
CA LEU A 178 -0.79 -21.32 6.59
C LEU A 178 -1.53 -20.14 7.23
N MET A 179 -1.65 -19.00 6.53
CA MET A 179 -2.38 -17.83 7.02
C MET A 179 -3.86 -18.13 7.25
N ALA A 180 -4.51 -18.80 6.29
CA ALA A 180 -5.91 -19.21 6.43
C ALA A 180 -6.11 -20.17 7.62
N LEU A 181 -5.18 -21.10 7.82
CA LEU A 181 -5.21 -22.03 8.95
C LEU A 181 -5.00 -21.30 10.28
N ALA A 182 -4.03 -20.39 10.35
CA ALA A 182 -3.77 -19.57 11.52
C ALA A 182 -5.01 -18.73 11.90
N ALA A 183 -5.68 -18.12 10.92
CA ALA A 183 -6.91 -17.37 11.14
C ALA A 183 -8.03 -18.27 11.71
N ARG A 184 -8.21 -19.48 11.18
CA ARG A 184 -9.22 -20.44 11.65
C ARG A 184 -8.98 -20.94 13.08
N TYR A 185 -7.72 -21.12 13.46
CA TYR A 185 -7.33 -21.59 14.79
C TYR A 185 -6.90 -20.45 15.71
N SER A 186 -7.25 -19.19 15.38
CA SER A 186 -6.93 -18.03 16.22
C SER A 186 -7.51 -18.25 17.63
N GLY A 187 -6.65 -18.19 18.65
CA GLY A 187 -7.03 -18.43 20.05
C GLY A 187 -7.18 -19.91 20.45
N GLN A 188 -6.86 -20.86 19.58
CA GLN A 188 -6.95 -22.31 19.87
C GLN A 188 -5.56 -22.96 19.92
N MET A 189 -5.41 -24.03 20.71
CA MET A 189 -4.19 -24.85 20.67
C MET A 189 -4.14 -25.67 19.38
N LEU A 190 -3.09 -25.44 18.58
CA LEU A 190 -2.86 -26.15 17.32
C LEU A 190 -1.68 -27.11 17.45
N SER A 191 -1.95 -28.42 17.29
CA SER A 191 -0.88 -29.43 17.23
C SER A 191 -0.17 -29.38 15.87
N TYR A 192 1.16 -29.46 15.88
CA TYR A 192 2.00 -29.53 14.69
C TYR A 192 1.59 -30.67 13.73
N ASN A 193 1.19 -31.83 14.27
CA ASN A 193 0.75 -32.97 13.45
C ASN A 193 -0.56 -32.68 12.71
N LYS A 194 -1.49 -31.94 13.33
CA LYS A 194 -2.74 -31.51 12.69
C LYS A 194 -2.48 -30.45 11.61
N MET A 195 -1.56 -29.51 11.88
CA MET A 195 -1.13 -28.51 10.90
C MET A 195 -0.53 -29.19 9.66
N ARG A 196 0.38 -30.16 9.86
CA ARG A 196 1.04 -30.88 8.75
C ARG A 196 0.04 -31.64 7.87
N GLY A 197 -0.94 -32.31 8.48
CA GLY A 197 -2.00 -33.01 7.72
C GLY A 197 -2.87 -32.06 6.88
N GLN A 198 -3.32 -30.94 7.46
CA GLN A 198 -4.13 -29.94 6.74
C GLN A 198 -3.38 -29.26 5.58
N MET A 199 -2.04 -29.21 5.64
CA MET A 199 -1.22 -28.66 4.56
C MET A 199 -0.99 -29.65 3.41
N GLN A 200 -1.08 -30.96 3.67
CA GLN A 200 -0.90 -32.03 2.67
C GLN A 200 -2.21 -32.39 1.94
N ASP A 201 -3.36 -32.40 2.65
CA ASP A 201 -4.62 -32.94 2.13
C ASP A 201 -5.54 -31.92 1.40
N ALA A 202 -5.31 -30.61 1.52
CA ALA A 202 -6.21 -29.63 0.91
C ALA A 202 -5.81 -29.27 -0.54
N GLY A 203 -6.50 -29.90 -1.50
CA GLY A 203 -6.65 -29.37 -2.86
C GLY A 203 -7.25 -27.96 -2.85
N PHE A 204 -6.96 -27.16 -3.89
CA PHE A 204 -7.27 -25.73 -4.01
C PHE A 204 -8.63 -25.31 -3.43
N LEU A 205 -8.61 -24.60 -2.29
CA LEU A 205 -9.79 -23.91 -1.75
C LEU A 205 -9.79 -22.46 -2.27
N TYR A 206 -10.35 -22.28 -3.47
CA TYR A 206 -11.07 -21.07 -3.85
C TYR A 206 -12.44 -21.54 -4.36
N CYS A 207 -13.39 -21.67 -3.45
CA CYS A 207 -14.83 -21.64 -3.72
C CYS A 207 -15.44 -20.69 -2.69
#